data_AF-A0A7I7SZ64-F1
#
_entry.id   AF-A0A7I7SZ64-F1
#
_cell.length_a   1.000
_cell.length_b   1.000
_cell.length_c   1.000
_cell.angle_alpha   90.00
_cell.angle_beta   90.00
_cell.angle_gamma   90.00
#
_symmetry.space_group_name_H-M   'P 1'
#
loop_
_entity.id
_entity.type
_entity.pdbx_description
1 polymer ?
#
loop_
_entity_poly.entity_id
_entity_poly.type
_entity_poly.pdbx_seq_one_letter_code
_entity_poly.pdbx_strand_id
1 'polypeptide(L)'
;MREGAGDDGLTVAKALRLLHDNTLKLDEATVVVIDEAGMVGTDDLRQLLTATTRAGAKTVLVGDASQLAPVKARGGMFAQLCTDLPWTQRLSEVWRMSDPEERTASLALRDGEPAARRDAVDWYRSHDRLHHGDAITMAADALAAYTADAEVGRDALLVCDTTEMADALNLRIHNDRIDRNARSVVGARGQHISVGDLIISRRNDPTIAFHHSTPNAESLPSVRNGNRWRVAAIDAKTNRVAAERLDDNARVVFENDYVREHVSLGYAVTVHSAQGVTADACHAVLSDTASRNLLYVAMTRGRHANIAHIYERSTEASEFGHEKPAGTHLTQRGDSSEAATLIHGILACAEPTITAHDYAGKASEEALPDRVRDLLNMRAAATERRQAVYGSWKAQREEHNRGMAEAPERHISGNQDRSTDYGLEL
;
A
#
# COMPACT_ATOMS: atom_id res chain seq x y z
N MET A 1 -3.33 8.10 -3.16
CA MET A 1 -3.29 9.52 -2.78
C MET A 1 -4.66 10.17 -2.97
N ARG A 2 -5.27 10.68 -1.89
CA ARG A 2 -6.33 11.71 -2.01
C ARG A 2 -5.67 12.95 -2.62
N GLU A 3 -6.29 13.47 -3.67
CA GLU A 3 -5.89 14.69 -4.38
C GLU A 3 -5.87 15.86 -3.38
N GLY A 4 -4.77 16.62 -3.35
CA GLY A 4 -4.60 17.74 -2.41
C GLY A 4 -3.16 18.10 -2.04
N ALA A 5 -2.16 17.28 -2.41
CA ALA A 5 -0.75 17.57 -2.13
C ALA A 5 0.02 18.22 -3.30
N GLY A 6 -0.60 18.36 -4.48
CA GLY A 6 0.03 18.97 -5.65
C GLY A 6 -0.98 19.33 -6.74
N ASP A 7 -0.54 20.14 -7.69
CA ASP A 7 -1.38 20.73 -8.74
C ASP A 7 -1.86 19.69 -9.77
N ASP A 8 -1.03 18.67 -10.04
CA ASP A 8 -1.31 17.61 -11.03
C ASP A 8 -1.01 16.21 -10.47
N GLY A 9 -1.92 15.26 -10.68
CA GLY A 9 -1.74 13.84 -10.35
C GLY A 9 -1.50 12.97 -11.58
N LEU A 10 -0.38 12.24 -11.62
CA LEU A 10 -0.04 11.32 -12.71
C LEU A 10 0.38 9.95 -12.17
N THR A 11 0.09 8.89 -12.93
CA THR A 11 0.77 7.60 -12.70
C THR A 11 2.21 7.71 -13.20
N VAL A 12 3.14 6.98 -12.59
CA VAL A 12 4.57 6.97 -13.01
C VAL A 12 4.72 6.65 -14.49
N ALA A 13 4.00 5.64 -14.99
CA ALA A 13 4.01 5.29 -16.42
C ALA A 13 3.53 6.43 -17.32
N LYS A 14 2.49 7.18 -16.92
CA LYS A 14 2.01 8.34 -17.67
C LYS A 14 3.03 9.48 -17.64
N ALA A 15 3.61 9.77 -16.48
CA ALA A 15 4.64 10.80 -16.35
C ALA A 15 5.85 10.50 -17.23
N LEU A 16 6.35 9.26 -17.22
CA LEU A 16 7.46 8.82 -18.07
C LEU A 16 7.14 8.95 -19.56
N ARG A 17 5.92 8.59 -19.97
CA ARG A 17 5.47 8.79 -21.35
C ARG A 17 5.44 10.26 -21.73
N LEU A 18 4.85 11.12 -20.89
CA LEU A 18 4.78 12.56 -21.18
C LEU A 18 6.18 13.21 -21.21
N LEU A 19 7.12 12.74 -20.38
CA LEU A 19 8.52 13.15 -20.43
C LEU A 19 9.19 12.71 -21.73
N HIS A 20 8.95 11.48 -22.17
CA HIS A 20 9.45 10.97 -23.45
C HIS A 20 8.91 11.75 -24.65
N ASP A 21 7.61 12.07 -24.62
CA ASP A 21 6.91 12.84 -25.64
C ASP A 21 7.23 14.35 -25.56
N ASN A 22 8.07 14.79 -24.61
CA ASN A 22 8.40 16.19 -24.32
C ASN A 22 7.17 17.10 -24.05
N THR A 23 6.10 16.51 -23.50
CA THR A 23 4.86 17.22 -23.19
C THR A 23 4.77 17.58 -21.71
N LEU A 24 5.41 16.83 -20.82
CA LEU A 24 5.58 17.22 -19.41
C LEU A 24 6.83 18.10 -19.27
N LYS A 25 6.63 19.38 -18.98
CA LYS A 25 7.73 20.32 -18.71
C LYS A 25 8.04 20.31 -17.22
N LEU A 26 9.30 20.10 -16.91
CA LEU A 26 9.85 20.23 -15.56
C LEU A 26 10.86 21.37 -15.57
N ASP A 27 10.88 22.14 -14.50
CA ASP A 27 11.83 23.23 -14.27
C ASP A 27 12.26 23.31 -12.79
N GLU A 28 13.09 24.30 -12.46
CA GLU A 28 13.59 24.52 -11.10
C GLU A 28 12.52 24.92 -10.08
N ALA A 29 11.37 25.42 -10.54
CA ALA A 29 10.23 25.73 -9.69
C ALA A 29 9.34 24.50 -9.43
N THR A 30 9.59 23.39 -10.13
CA THR A 30 8.79 22.17 -10.04
C THR A 30 9.23 21.28 -8.87
N VAL A 31 8.25 20.81 -8.10
CA VAL A 31 8.44 19.76 -7.09
C VAL A 31 7.70 18.49 -7.53
N VAL A 32 8.45 17.41 -7.75
CA VAL A 32 7.90 16.09 -8.08
C VAL A 32 7.83 15.25 -6.81
N VAL A 33 6.61 14.94 -6.37
CA VAL A 33 6.36 14.03 -5.25
C VAL A 33 5.96 12.67 -5.81
N ILE A 34 6.70 11.62 -5.45
CA ILE A 34 6.41 10.24 -5.84
C ILE A 34 5.85 9.52 -4.60
N ASP A 35 4.55 9.32 -4.58
CA ASP A 35 3.86 8.50 -3.57
C ASP A 35 4.07 7.01 -3.82
N GLU A 36 4.01 6.20 -2.77
CA GLU A 36 4.23 4.75 -2.81
C GLU A 36 5.50 4.36 -3.59
N ALA A 37 6.59 5.12 -3.38
CA ALA A 37 7.86 4.96 -4.10
C ALA A 37 8.49 3.57 -3.95
N GLY A 38 8.12 2.81 -2.91
CA GLY A 38 8.48 1.41 -2.73
C GLY A 38 7.96 0.48 -3.84
N MET A 39 6.85 0.84 -4.50
CA MET A 39 6.26 0.10 -5.62
C MET A 39 6.83 0.50 -6.99
N VAL A 40 7.69 1.50 -7.06
CA VAL A 40 8.27 1.95 -8.34
C VAL A 40 9.43 1.05 -8.73
N GLY A 41 9.41 0.56 -9.97
CA GLY A 41 10.51 -0.22 -10.53
C GLY A 41 11.81 0.58 -10.58
N THR A 42 12.94 -0.11 -10.41
CA THR A 42 14.26 0.53 -10.39
C THR A 42 14.56 1.35 -11.65
N ASP A 43 14.14 0.86 -12.83
CA ASP A 43 14.37 1.58 -14.08
C ASP A 43 13.46 2.82 -14.22
N ASP A 44 12.18 2.69 -13.89
CA ASP A 44 11.24 3.82 -13.89
C ASP A 44 11.73 4.94 -12.94
N LEU A 45 12.19 4.55 -11.74
CA LEU A 45 12.75 5.48 -10.77
C LEU A 45 14.02 6.15 -11.31
N ARG A 46 14.91 5.40 -11.98
CA ARG A 46 16.10 5.95 -12.64
C ARG A 46 15.73 6.98 -13.71
N GLN A 47 14.76 6.67 -14.56
CA GLN A 47 14.31 7.57 -15.62
C GLN A 47 13.72 8.85 -15.05
N LEU A 48 12.85 8.75 -14.04
CA LEU A 48 12.27 9.91 -13.34
C LEU A 48 13.35 10.78 -12.69
N LEU A 49 14.24 10.19 -11.90
CA LEU A 49 15.33 10.92 -11.24
C LEU A 49 16.28 11.58 -12.24
N THR A 50 16.54 10.93 -13.38
CA THR A 50 17.36 11.51 -14.46
C THR A 50 16.69 12.74 -15.05
N ALA A 51 15.38 12.67 -15.32
CA ALA A 51 14.63 13.78 -15.89
C ALA A 51 14.53 14.96 -14.92
N THR A 52 14.18 14.70 -13.65
CA THR A 52 14.06 15.76 -12.63
C THR A 52 15.41 16.40 -12.32
N THR A 53 16.49 15.62 -12.23
CA THR A 53 17.85 16.15 -12.02
C THR A 53 18.28 17.05 -13.18
N ARG A 54 18.01 16.66 -14.43
CA ARG A 54 18.33 17.48 -15.62
C ARG A 54 17.56 18.80 -15.65
N ALA A 55 16.32 18.80 -15.15
CA ALA A 55 15.46 19.97 -15.10
C ALA A 55 15.77 20.91 -13.90
N GLY A 56 16.60 20.47 -12.94
CA GLY A 56 16.78 21.18 -11.68
C GLY A 56 15.58 21.07 -10.73
N ALA A 57 14.62 20.19 -11.04
CA ALA A 57 13.40 20.00 -10.27
C ALA A 57 13.68 19.24 -8.97
N LYS A 58 13.02 19.65 -7.87
CA LYS A 58 13.12 18.93 -6.60
C LYS A 58 12.30 17.65 -6.67
N THR A 59 12.89 16.52 -6.28
CA THR A 59 12.15 15.24 -6.18
C THR A 59 12.04 14.81 -4.71
N VAL A 60 10.83 14.43 -4.30
CA VAL A 60 10.53 13.88 -2.97
C VAL A 60 9.95 12.49 -3.14
N LEU A 61 10.63 11.47 -2.61
CA LEU A 61 10.15 10.09 -2.60
C LEU A 61 9.43 9.83 -1.28
N VAL A 62 8.18 9.39 -1.35
CA VAL A 62 7.34 9.06 -0.19
C VAL A 62 6.88 7.63 -0.35
N GLY A 63 6.96 6.84 0.72
CA GLY A 63 6.52 5.45 0.71
C GLY A 63 7.06 4.68 1.91
N ASP A 64 6.65 3.42 2.01
CA ASP A 64 7.10 2.52 3.05
C ASP A 64 7.91 1.38 2.42
N ALA A 65 9.20 1.31 2.75
CA ALA A 65 10.12 0.30 2.24
C ALA A 65 9.82 -1.12 2.74
N SER A 66 9.00 -1.23 3.79
CA SER A 66 8.59 -2.51 4.38
C SER A 66 7.23 -2.99 3.86
N GLN A 67 6.57 -2.24 2.97
CA GLN A 67 5.38 -2.70 2.25
C GLN A 67 5.75 -3.62 1.07
N LEU A 68 4.81 -3.86 0.17
CA LEU A 68 4.97 -4.77 -0.96
C LEU A 68 5.92 -4.18 -2.02
N ALA A 69 6.71 -5.08 -2.60
CA ALA A 69 7.60 -4.78 -3.71
C ALA A 69 6.82 -4.56 -5.03
N PRO A 70 7.42 -3.95 -6.05
CA PRO A 70 6.83 -3.88 -7.38
C PRO A 70 6.60 -5.30 -7.93
N VAL A 71 5.37 -5.59 -8.39
CA VAL A 71 4.99 -6.93 -8.87
C VAL A 71 5.70 -7.34 -10.17
N LYS A 72 5.98 -6.38 -11.06
CA LYS A 72 6.49 -6.65 -12.43
C LYS A 72 7.85 -6.00 -12.72
N ALA A 73 8.51 -5.46 -11.72
CA ALA A 73 9.78 -4.75 -11.89
C ALA A 73 10.75 -5.07 -10.75
N ARG A 74 12.05 -4.91 -11.01
CA ARG A 74 13.07 -5.03 -9.95
C ARG A 74 12.87 -3.89 -8.95
N GLY A 75 12.54 -4.24 -7.70
CA GLY A 75 12.35 -3.29 -6.60
C GLY A 75 13.60 -3.06 -5.75
N GLY A 76 13.42 -2.42 -4.59
CA GLY A 76 14.46 -2.23 -3.58
C GLY A 76 15.27 -0.93 -3.69
N MET A 77 15.24 -0.24 -4.84
CA MET A 77 15.97 1.03 -4.99
C MET A 77 15.47 2.11 -4.01
N PHE A 78 14.16 2.18 -3.73
CA PHE A 78 13.64 3.09 -2.73
C PHE A 78 14.21 2.80 -1.33
N ALA A 79 14.21 1.53 -0.90
CA ALA A 79 14.80 1.11 0.37
C ALA A 79 16.30 1.43 0.45
N GLN A 80 17.02 1.24 -0.65
CA GLN A 80 18.44 1.61 -0.77
C GLN A 80 18.64 3.12 -0.59
N LEU A 81 17.84 3.94 -1.28
CA LEU A 81 17.91 5.40 -1.17
C LEU A 81 17.58 5.87 0.25
N CYS A 82 16.59 5.25 0.92
CA CYS A 82 16.29 5.54 2.32
C CYS A 82 17.46 5.24 3.27
N THR A 83 18.35 4.33 2.89
CA THR A 83 19.57 4.00 3.64
C THR A 83 20.72 4.96 3.29
N ASP A 84 20.87 5.28 2.01
CA ASP A 84 22.02 6.03 1.48
C ASP A 84 21.89 7.55 1.65
N LEU A 85 20.66 8.09 1.64
CA LEU A 85 20.42 9.52 1.70
C LEU A 85 20.34 10.00 3.15
N PRO A 86 21.25 10.89 3.60
CA PRO A 86 21.34 11.28 5.01
C PRO A 86 20.19 12.20 5.47
N TRP A 87 19.43 12.78 4.54
CA TRP A 87 18.24 13.57 4.82
C TRP A 87 16.94 12.75 4.78
N THR A 88 17.01 11.42 4.63
CA THR A 88 15.83 10.55 4.71
C THR A 88 15.15 10.74 6.07
N GLN A 89 13.86 11.07 6.03
CA GLN A 89 13.04 11.17 7.23
C GLN A 89 12.26 9.87 7.42
N ARG A 90 12.21 9.36 8.65
CA ARG A 90 11.39 8.21 9.02
C ARG A 90 10.28 8.69 9.94
N LEU A 91 9.04 8.52 9.50
CA LEU A 91 7.87 8.78 10.32
C LEU A 91 7.56 7.51 11.11
N SER A 92 7.49 7.63 12.43
CA SER A 92 7.23 6.52 13.36
C SER A 92 5.78 6.44 13.82
N GLU A 93 5.01 7.51 13.68
CA GLU A 93 3.63 7.58 14.17
C GLU A 93 2.62 7.14 13.11
N VAL A 94 1.79 6.17 13.47
CA VAL A 94 0.69 5.68 12.63
C VAL A 94 -0.61 6.33 13.10
N TRP A 95 -1.11 7.31 12.36
CA TRP A 95 -2.29 8.07 12.78
C TRP A 95 -3.63 7.42 12.41
N ARG A 96 -3.62 6.44 11.51
CA ARG A 96 -4.86 5.87 10.93
C ARG A 96 -5.56 4.85 11.80
N MET A 97 -4.84 4.16 12.68
CA MET A 97 -5.38 3.14 13.57
C MET A 97 -5.89 3.79 14.85
N SER A 98 -7.11 3.49 15.25
CA SER A 98 -7.73 4.06 16.44
C SER A 98 -7.16 3.49 17.73
N ASP A 99 -6.79 2.22 17.75
CA ASP A 99 -6.21 1.54 18.89
C ASP A 99 -4.67 1.76 18.94
N PRO A 100 -4.13 2.42 19.98
CA PRO A 100 -2.69 2.61 20.15
C PRO A 100 -1.90 1.31 20.35
N GLU A 101 -2.52 0.27 20.91
CA GLU A 101 -1.86 -1.02 21.12
C GLU A 101 -1.77 -1.81 19.82
N GLU A 102 -2.86 -1.89 19.04
CA GLU A 102 -2.85 -2.48 17.69
C GLU A 102 -1.84 -1.78 16.79
N ARG A 103 -1.74 -0.46 16.93
CA ARG A 103 -0.75 0.35 16.23
C ARG A 103 0.68 -0.08 16.52
N THR A 104 0.99 -0.27 17.80
CA THR A 104 2.31 -0.71 18.25
C THR A 104 2.60 -2.14 17.78
N ALA A 105 1.61 -3.03 17.88
CA ALA A 105 1.71 -4.40 17.39
C ALA A 105 1.96 -4.45 15.88
N SER A 106 1.25 -3.64 15.08
CA SER A 106 1.42 -3.60 13.63
C SER A 106 2.81 -3.13 13.19
N LEU A 107 3.39 -2.16 13.91
CA LEU A 107 4.77 -1.71 13.68
C LEU A 107 5.78 -2.80 14.06
N ALA A 108 5.52 -3.56 15.13
CA ALA A 108 6.34 -4.70 15.48
C ALA A 108 6.27 -5.83 14.44
N LEU A 109 5.13 -6.06 13.78
CA LEU A 109 5.04 -7.00 12.64
C LEU A 109 5.91 -6.54 11.45
N ARG A 110 6.05 -5.22 11.24
CA ARG A 110 6.80 -4.62 10.13
C ARG A 110 8.31 -4.87 10.25
N ASP A 111 8.90 -4.35 11.32
CA ASP A 111 10.36 -4.27 11.51
C ASP A 111 10.79 -4.47 12.97
N GLY A 112 9.90 -4.98 13.83
CA GLY A 112 10.22 -5.23 15.23
C GLY A 112 11.33 -6.28 15.42
N GLU A 113 12.08 -6.14 16.51
CA GLU A 113 12.99 -7.20 16.99
C GLU A 113 12.20 -8.48 17.35
N PRO A 114 12.85 -9.66 17.40
CA PRO A 114 12.15 -10.92 17.66
C PRO A 114 11.28 -10.93 18.92
N ALA A 115 11.67 -10.19 19.97
CA ALA A 115 10.85 -10.06 21.19
C ALA A 115 9.58 -9.23 20.92
N ALA A 116 9.72 -8.04 20.34
CA ALA A 116 8.57 -7.19 20.00
C ALA A 116 7.61 -7.89 19.03
N ARG A 117 8.12 -8.70 18.09
CA ARG A 117 7.28 -9.54 17.22
C ARG A 117 6.49 -10.58 18.00
N ARG A 118 7.08 -11.21 19.02
CA ARG A 118 6.34 -12.14 19.90
C ARG A 118 5.23 -11.42 20.65
N ASP A 119 5.55 -10.29 21.26
CA ASP A 119 4.56 -9.50 22.00
C ASP A 119 3.39 -9.05 21.10
N ALA A 120 3.69 -8.68 19.84
CA ALA A 120 2.68 -8.32 18.86
C ALA A 120 1.76 -9.50 18.49
N VAL A 121 2.33 -10.69 18.26
CA VAL A 121 1.54 -11.89 17.95
C VAL A 121 0.66 -12.27 19.14
N ASP A 122 1.20 -12.20 20.35
CA ASP A 122 0.43 -12.44 21.57
C ASP A 122 -0.69 -11.43 21.76
N TRP A 123 -0.47 -10.16 21.40
CA TRP A 123 -1.51 -9.13 21.41
C TRP A 123 -2.64 -9.47 20.42
N TYR A 124 -2.32 -9.79 19.17
CA TYR A 124 -3.35 -10.17 18.18
C TYR A 124 -4.10 -11.44 18.61
N ARG A 125 -3.41 -12.40 19.21
CA ARG A 125 -4.01 -13.63 19.76
C ARG A 125 -4.98 -13.34 20.91
N SER A 126 -4.58 -12.50 21.87
CA SER A 126 -5.41 -12.20 23.05
C SER A 126 -6.64 -11.35 22.73
N HIS A 127 -6.63 -10.65 21.60
CA HIS A 127 -7.73 -9.82 21.11
C HIS A 127 -8.59 -10.50 20.04
N ASP A 128 -8.49 -11.82 19.89
CA ASP A 128 -9.27 -12.63 18.93
C ASP A 128 -9.13 -12.14 17.48
N ARG A 129 -7.92 -11.73 17.10
CA ARG A 129 -7.60 -11.23 15.76
C ARG A 129 -6.93 -12.27 14.87
N LEU A 130 -6.63 -13.46 15.40
CA LEU A 130 -5.96 -14.54 14.68
C LEU A 130 -6.83 -15.79 14.71
N HIS A 131 -7.16 -16.29 13.53
CA HIS A 131 -7.89 -17.53 13.34
C HIS A 131 -7.11 -18.46 12.41
N HIS A 132 -7.26 -19.77 12.63
CA HIS A 132 -6.63 -20.79 11.81
C HIS A 132 -7.61 -21.92 11.47
N GLY A 133 -7.42 -22.53 10.31
CA GLY A 133 -8.14 -23.72 9.87
C GLY A 133 -7.81 -24.08 8.43
N ASP A 134 -8.63 -24.95 7.83
CA ASP A 134 -8.50 -25.24 6.40
C ASP A 134 -8.95 -24.05 5.53
N ALA A 135 -8.53 -24.04 4.27
CA ALA A 135 -8.80 -22.95 3.32
C ALA A 135 -10.29 -22.63 3.16
N ILE A 136 -11.17 -23.64 3.17
CA ILE A 136 -12.62 -23.45 2.99
C ILE A 136 -13.20 -22.85 4.28
N THR A 137 -12.80 -23.35 5.45
CA THR A 137 -13.29 -22.83 6.74
C THR A 137 -12.85 -21.38 6.96
N MET A 138 -11.58 -21.05 6.70
CA MET A 138 -11.06 -19.69 6.86
C MET A 138 -11.68 -18.69 5.88
N ALA A 139 -11.93 -19.12 4.64
CA ALA A 139 -12.66 -18.31 3.67
C ALA A 139 -14.11 -18.05 4.13
N ALA A 140 -14.80 -19.08 4.63
CA ALA A 140 -16.17 -18.96 5.12
C ALA A 140 -16.28 -18.06 6.36
N ASP A 141 -15.32 -18.14 7.27
CA ASP A 141 -15.27 -17.31 8.48
C ASP A 141 -15.02 -15.84 8.16
N ALA A 142 -14.02 -15.57 7.31
CA ALA A 142 -13.72 -14.22 6.87
C ALA A 142 -14.91 -13.59 6.14
N LEU A 143 -15.62 -14.39 5.34
CA LEU A 143 -16.84 -13.97 4.66
C LEU A 143 -17.97 -13.65 5.65
N ALA A 144 -18.20 -14.51 6.65
CA ALA A 144 -19.22 -14.29 7.66
C ALA A 144 -18.94 -13.01 8.46
N ALA A 145 -17.69 -12.80 8.88
CA ALA A 145 -17.26 -11.60 9.61
C ALA A 145 -17.37 -10.33 8.75
N TYR A 146 -16.92 -10.39 7.48
CA TYR A 146 -17.09 -9.31 6.51
C TYR A 146 -18.55 -8.95 6.29
N THR A 147 -19.43 -9.95 6.19
CA THR A 147 -20.87 -9.74 5.98
C THR A 147 -21.51 -9.10 7.21
N ALA A 148 -21.16 -9.56 8.41
CA ALA A 148 -21.64 -8.98 9.65
C ALA A 148 -21.24 -7.49 9.79
N ASP A 149 -19.99 -7.14 9.49
CA ASP A 149 -19.57 -5.73 9.50
C ASP A 149 -20.34 -4.88 8.47
N ALA A 150 -20.55 -5.42 7.26
CA ALA A 150 -21.31 -4.74 6.22
C ALA A 150 -22.80 -4.54 6.60
N GLU A 151 -23.42 -5.49 7.30
CA GLU A 151 -24.81 -5.39 7.78
C GLU A 151 -25.01 -4.31 8.84
N VAL A 152 -23.99 -4.06 9.67
CA VAL A 152 -23.98 -2.96 10.66
C VAL A 152 -23.52 -1.64 10.03
N GLY A 153 -23.29 -1.61 8.71
CA GLY A 153 -22.94 -0.41 7.95
C GLY A 153 -21.49 0.05 8.10
N ARG A 154 -20.60 -0.80 8.61
CA ARG A 154 -19.16 -0.51 8.65
C ARG A 154 -18.54 -0.67 7.28
N ASP A 155 -17.57 0.18 6.96
CA ASP A 155 -16.73 -0.02 5.77
C ASP A 155 -15.78 -1.20 6.03
N ALA A 156 -16.10 -2.36 5.46
CA ALA A 156 -15.32 -3.58 5.61
C ALA A 156 -14.53 -3.90 4.33
N LEU A 157 -13.32 -4.39 4.51
CA LEU A 157 -12.44 -4.84 3.44
C LEU A 157 -12.10 -6.31 3.63
N LEU A 158 -12.32 -7.11 2.58
CA LEU A 158 -11.91 -8.52 2.53
C LEU A 158 -10.70 -8.64 1.58
N VAL A 159 -9.54 -8.99 2.13
CA VAL A 159 -8.28 -9.12 1.37
C VAL A 159 -7.79 -10.56 1.34
N CYS A 160 -7.20 -10.97 0.22
CA CYS A 160 -6.67 -12.32 0.04
C CYS A 160 -5.22 -12.29 -0.44
N ASP A 161 -4.45 -13.32 -0.09
CA ASP A 161 -3.08 -13.50 -0.58
C ASP A 161 -3.02 -13.80 -2.08
N THR A 162 -3.97 -14.59 -2.59
CA THR A 162 -4.02 -15.10 -3.96
C THR A 162 -5.24 -14.60 -4.73
N THR A 163 -5.13 -14.63 -6.06
CA THR A 163 -6.23 -14.22 -6.94
C THR A 163 -7.32 -15.29 -6.96
N GLU A 164 -6.93 -16.56 -6.86
CA GLU A 164 -7.80 -17.73 -6.83
C GLU A 164 -8.72 -17.70 -5.60
N MET A 165 -8.15 -17.42 -4.42
CA MET A 165 -8.91 -17.25 -3.18
C MET A 165 -9.88 -16.06 -3.27
N ALA A 166 -9.39 -14.90 -3.78
CA ALA A 166 -10.24 -13.73 -3.97
C ALA A 166 -11.41 -14.01 -4.93
N ASP A 167 -11.17 -14.76 -6.01
CA ASP A 167 -12.22 -15.13 -6.97
C ASP A 167 -13.24 -16.10 -6.39
N ALA A 168 -12.79 -17.09 -5.62
CA ALA A 168 -13.67 -18.03 -4.94
C ALA A 168 -14.59 -17.31 -3.96
N LEU A 169 -14.05 -16.39 -3.15
CA LEU A 169 -14.81 -15.55 -2.22
C LEU A 169 -15.77 -14.61 -2.96
N ASN A 170 -15.31 -13.97 -4.03
CA ASN A 170 -16.16 -13.10 -4.85
C ASN A 170 -17.36 -13.85 -5.42
N LEU A 171 -17.13 -15.04 -6.00
CA LEU A 171 -18.20 -15.87 -6.55
C LEU A 171 -19.16 -16.33 -5.45
N ARG A 172 -18.65 -16.68 -4.27
CA ARG A 172 -19.49 -17.06 -3.13
C ARG A 172 -20.39 -15.90 -2.69
N ILE A 173 -19.82 -14.70 -2.51
CA ILE A 173 -20.56 -13.49 -2.12
C ILE A 173 -21.64 -13.16 -3.15
N HIS A 174 -21.30 -13.23 -4.44
CA HIS A 174 -22.27 -13.02 -5.52
C HIS A 174 -23.45 -14.01 -5.41
N ASN A 175 -23.16 -15.30 -5.29
CA ASN A 175 -24.19 -16.34 -5.20
C ASN A 175 -25.07 -16.23 -3.94
N ASP A 176 -24.53 -15.70 -2.84
CA ASP A 176 -25.27 -15.52 -1.59
C ASP A 176 -26.13 -14.23 -1.63
N ARG A 177 -25.73 -13.20 -2.38
CA ARG A 177 -26.43 -11.90 -2.45
C ARG A 177 -27.38 -11.74 -3.62
N ILE A 178 -27.09 -12.37 -4.74
CA ILE A 178 -27.80 -12.18 -6.01
C ILE A 178 -28.64 -13.42 -6.31
N ASP A 179 -29.90 -13.21 -6.73
CA ASP A 179 -30.76 -14.30 -7.19
C ASP A 179 -30.10 -15.04 -8.37
N ARG A 180 -30.09 -16.38 -8.34
CA ARG A 180 -29.50 -17.22 -9.39
C ARG A 180 -30.10 -16.99 -10.78
N ASN A 181 -31.33 -16.48 -10.83
CA ASN A 181 -32.05 -16.15 -12.07
C ASN A 181 -31.94 -14.65 -12.44
N ALA A 182 -31.19 -13.86 -11.67
CA ALA A 182 -30.96 -12.47 -12.00
C ALA A 182 -30.27 -12.35 -13.36
N ARG A 183 -30.65 -11.31 -14.09
CA ARG A 183 -29.97 -10.98 -15.35
C ARG A 183 -28.52 -10.63 -15.04
N SER A 184 -27.60 -11.18 -15.81
CA SER A 184 -26.17 -10.92 -15.67
C SER A 184 -25.51 -10.61 -17.02
N VAL A 185 -24.36 -9.98 -16.94
CA VAL A 185 -23.39 -9.86 -18.03
C VAL A 185 -22.14 -10.67 -17.70
N VAL A 186 -21.32 -10.96 -18.70
CA VAL A 186 -20.09 -11.73 -18.53
C VAL A 186 -18.91 -10.77 -18.43
N GLY A 187 -18.28 -10.75 -17.26
CA GLY A 187 -17.02 -10.06 -17.00
C GLY A 187 -15.79 -10.91 -17.31
N ALA A 188 -14.64 -10.41 -16.88
CA ALA A 188 -13.36 -11.09 -16.95
C ALA A 188 -13.39 -12.46 -16.28
N ARG A 189 -12.68 -13.41 -16.89
CA ARG A 189 -12.57 -14.81 -16.42
C ARG A 189 -13.94 -15.52 -16.33
N GLY A 190 -14.92 -15.08 -17.12
CA GLY A 190 -16.24 -15.71 -17.18
C GLY A 190 -17.13 -15.43 -15.97
N GLN A 191 -16.78 -14.47 -15.12
CA GLN A 191 -17.58 -14.12 -13.95
C GLN A 191 -18.90 -13.47 -14.38
N HIS A 192 -20.01 -13.93 -13.82
CA HIS A 192 -21.31 -13.30 -14.01
C HIS A 192 -21.42 -12.09 -13.09
N ILE A 193 -21.85 -10.96 -13.66
CA ILE A 193 -22.00 -9.68 -12.96
C ILE A 193 -23.44 -9.21 -13.14
N SER A 194 -24.08 -8.87 -12.03
CA SER A 194 -25.48 -8.47 -11.93
C SER A 194 -25.62 -7.10 -11.26
N VAL A 195 -26.82 -6.53 -11.34
CA VAL A 195 -27.13 -5.27 -10.65
C VAL A 195 -26.98 -5.45 -9.14
N GLY A 196 -26.33 -4.49 -8.48
CA GLY A 196 -26.01 -4.53 -7.05
C GLY A 196 -24.63 -5.10 -6.73
N ASP A 197 -23.98 -5.77 -7.68
CA ASP A 197 -22.63 -6.31 -7.46
C ASP A 197 -21.59 -5.22 -7.20
N LEU A 198 -20.55 -5.60 -6.44
CA LEU A 198 -19.30 -4.85 -6.41
C LEU A 198 -18.35 -5.42 -7.45
N ILE A 199 -17.82 -4.54 -8.29
CA ILE A 199 -16.85 -4.87 -9.34
C ILE A 199 -15.56 -4.08 -9.15
N ILE A 200 -14.49 -4.55 -9.77
CA ILE A 200 -13.19 -3.89 -9.80
C ILE A 200 -12.67 -3.81 -11.23
N SER A 201 -12.15 -2.65 -11.62
CA SER A 201 -11.45 -2.47 -12.88
C SER A 201 -10.01 -2.94 -12.77
N ARG A 202 -9.52 -3.70 -13.75
CA ARG A 202 -8.18 -4.30 -13.78
C ARG A 202 -7.21 -3.60 -14.73
N ARG A 203 -7.69 -2.59 -15.47
CA ARG A 203 -6.90 -1.82 -16.43
C ARG A 203 -7.15 -0.33 -16.25
N ASN A 204 -6.12 0.46 -16.53
CA ASN A 204 -6.28 1.91 -16.66
C ASN A 204 -6.84 2.20 -18.06
N ASP A 205 -7.93 2.95 -18.15
CA ASP A 205 -8.45 3.46 -19.42
C ASP A 205 -8.89 4.93 -19.26
N PRO A 206 -8.10 5.88 -19.77
CA PRO A 206 -8.44 7.30 -19.70
C PRO A 206 -9.48 7.73 -20.74
N THR A 207 -9.87 6.84 -21.67
CA THR A 207 -10.83 7.16 -22.74
C THR A 207 -12.28 6.93 -22.32
N ILE A 208 -12.50 6.19 -21.23
CA ILE A 208 -13.84 5.94 -20.68
C ILE A 208 -14.36 7.22 -20.03
N ALA A 209 -15.43 7.77 -20.59
CA ALA A 209 -16.04 8.99 -20.12
C ALA A 209 -16.79 8.78 -18.79
N PHE A 210 -16.72 9.80 -17.94
CA PHE A 210 -17.48 9.86 -16.70
C PHE A 210 -18.74 10.71 -16.89
N HIS A 211 -19.83 10.30 -16.24
CA HIS A 211 -21.09 11.01 -16.17
C HIS A 211 -21.25 11.53 -14.73
N HIS A 212 -20.84 12.77 -14.47
CA HIS A 212 -20.86 13.35 -13.13
C HIS A 212 -22.29 13.61 -12.63
N SER A 213 -22.51 13.43 -11.32
CA SER A 213 -23.68 13.95 -10.60
C SER A 213 -23.38 15.23 -9.79
N THR A 214 -22.12 15.65 -9.67
CA THR A 214 -21.72 16.87 -8.91
C THR A 214 -20.63 17.68 -9.65
N PRO A 215 -20.80 19.01 -9.81
CA PRO A 215 -19.85 19.88 -10.52
C PRO A 215 -18.51 20.16 -9.80
N ASN A 216 -18.32 19.67 -8.56
CA ASN A 216 -17.22 20.10 -7.68
C ASN A 216 -16.23 18.98 -7.30
N ALA A 217 -16.25 17.83 -7.97
CA ALA A 217 -15.25 16.79 -7.74
C ALA A 217 -14.05 16.98 -8.67
N GLU A 218 -12.97 17.56 -8.15
CA GLU A 218 -11.64 17.68 -8.80
C GLU A 218 -10.94 16.32 -8.98
N SER A 219 -11.68 15.23 -9.25
CA SER A 219 -11.05 13.93 -9.51
C SER A 219 -10.56 13.87 -10.95
N LEU A 220 -9.35 13.36 -11.17
CA LEU A 220 -8.85 13.06 -12.51
C LEU A 220 -9.79 12.04 -13.19
N PRO A 221 -10.50 12.41 -14.29
CA PRO A 221 -11.62 11.65 -14.84
C PRO A 221 -11.10 10.47 -15.66
N SER A 222 -10.60 9.43 -14.99
CA SER A 222 -10.07 8.23 -15.64
C SER A 222 -10.37 6.98 -14.81
N VAL A 223 -10.72 5.91 -15.51
CA VAL A 223 -10.84 4.58 -14.92
C VAL A 223 -9.44 4.06 -14.63
N ARG A 224 -9.21 3.66 -13.37
CA ARG A 224 -7.92 3.10 -12.93
C ARG A 224 -8.05 1.65 -12.49
N ASN A 225 -6.97 0.89 -12.67
CA ASN A 225 -6.81 -0.42 -12.07
C ASN A 225 -6.92 -0.29 -10.55
N GLY A 226 -7.78 -1.10 -9.94
CA GLY A 226 -8.08 -1.06 -8.52
C GLY A 226 -9.30 -0.21 -8.16
N ASN A 227 -9.88 0.58 -9.07
CA ASN A 227 -11.14 1.27 -8.76
C ASN A 227 -12.25 0.25 -8.51
N ARG A 228 -12.98 0.45 -7.41
CA ARG A 228 -14.13 -0.36 -7.02
C ARG A 228 -15.42 0.37 -7.35
N TRP A 229 -16.38 -0.37 -7.88
CA TRP A 229 -17.63 0.18 -8.37
C TRP A 229 -18.81 -0.65 -7.91
N ARG A 230 -19.93 0.00 -7.69
CA ARG A 230 -21.24 -0.63 -7.52
C ARG A 230 -21.96 -0.66 -8.86
N VAL A 231 -22.43 -1.84 -9.27
CA VAL A 231 -23.20 -1.98 -10.50
C VAL A 231 -24.59 -1.38 -10.32
N ALA A 232 -24.88 -0.32 -11.08
CA ALA A 232 -26.14 0.40 -11.04
C ALA A 232 -27.16 -0.15 -12.06
N ALA A 233 -26.69 -0.52 -13.26
CA ALA A 233 -27.52 -1.12 -14.30
C ALA A 233 -26.68 -1.97 -15.25
N ILE A 234 -27.33 -2.90 -15.95
CA ILE A 234 -26.69 -3.73 -16.97
C ILE A 234 -27.52 -3.77 -18.25
N ASP A 235 -26.86 -3.92 -19.39
CA ASP A 235 -27.48 -4.32 -20.65
C ASP A 235 -26.92 -5.68 -21.07
N ALA A 236 -27.71 -6.74 -20.84
CA ALA A 236 -27.36 -8.11 -21.19
C ALA A 236 -27.29 -8.37 -22.72
N LYS A 237 -27.92 -7.53 -23.56
CA LYS A 237 -27.87 -7.71 -25.02
C LYS A 237 -26.53 -7.26 -25.59
N THR A 238 -25.98 -6.17 -25.06
CA THR A 238 -24.72 -5.58 -25.51
C THR A 238 -23.57 -5.79 -24.52
N ASN A 239 -23.80 -6.53 -23.43
CA ASN A 239 -22.84 -6.78 -22.35
C ASN A 239 -22.23 -5.50 -21.74
N ARG A 240 -23.07 -4.46 -21.55
CA ARG A 240 -22.66 -3.17 -20.96
C ARG A 240 -23.00 -3.10 -19.48
N VAL A 241 -22.18 -2.36 -18.72
CA VAL A 241 -22.37 -2.15 -17.29
C VAL A 241 -22.32 -0.67 -16.97
N ALA A 242 -23.40 -0.12 -16.40
CA ALA A 242 -23.36 1.18 -15.75
C ALA A 242 -22.96 0.98 -14.28
N ALA A 243 -21.92 1.68 -13.84
CA ALA A 243 -21.36 1.52 -12.49
C ALA A 243 -21.08 2.87 -11.84
N GLU A 244 -21.19 2.90 -10.51
CA GLU A 244 -20.91 4.06 -9.66
C GLU A 244 -19.70 3.77 -8.78
N ARG A 245 -18.69 4.65 -8.79
CA ARG A 245 -17.46 4.47 -8.02
C ARG A 245 -17.70 4.67 -6.53
N LEU A 246 -17.14 3.82 -5.69
CA LEU A 246 -17.42 3.83 -4.24
C LEU A 246 -16.83 5.03 -3.48
N ASP A 247 -15.81 5.69 -4.03
CA ASP A 247 -15.07 6.76 -3.36
C ASP A 247 -15.69 8.16 -3.54
N ASP A 248 -16.20 8.45 -4.74
CA ASP A 248 -16.71 9.78 -5.11
C ASP A 248 -18.02 9.76 -5.89
N ASN A 249 -18.64 8.59 -6.01
CA ASN A 249 -19.89 8.37 -6.75
C ASN A 249 -19.80 8.74 -8.25
N ALA A 250 -18.60 8.75 -8.82
CA ALA A 250 -18.43 9.00 -10.24
C ALA A 250 -19.05 7.84 -11.06
N ARG A 251 -19.81 8.15 -12.10
CA ARG A 251 -20.54 7.15 -12.89
C ARG A 251 -19.89 6.93 -14.24
N VAL A 252 -19.85 5.67 -14.65
CA VAL A 252 -19.29 5.26 -15.96
C VAL A 252 -20.19 4.21 -16.60
N VAL A 253 -20.07 4.08 -17.92
CA VAL A 253 -20.62 2.94 -18.67
C VAL A 253 -19.44 2.18 -19.27
N PHE A 254 -19.26 0.94 -18.81
CA PHE A 254 -18.29 0.01 -19.37
C PHE A 254 -18.89 -0.69 -20.59
N GLU A 255 -18.15 -0.62 -21.70
CA GLU A 255 -18.46 -1.29 -22.96
C GLU A 255 -18.10 -2.78 -22.91
N ASN A 256 -18.70 -3.58 -23.82
CA ASN A 256 -18.55 -5.04 -23.87
C ASN A 256 -17.10 -5.52 -23.69
N ASP A 257 -16.19 -4.98 -24.49
CA ASP A 257 -14.80 -5.46 -24.55
C ASP A 257 -14.09 -5.17 -23.22
N TYR A 258 -14.30 -3.98 -22.66
CA TYR A 258 -13.75 -3.63 -21.37
C TYR A 258 -14.33 -4.48 -20.24
N VAL A 259 -15.64 -4.76 -20.25
CA VAL A 259 -16.29 -5.63 -19.26
C VAL A 259 -15.69 -7.04 -19.31
N ARG A 260 -15.60 -7.62 -20.51
CA ARG A 260 -15.12 -9.01 -20.72
C ARG A 260 -13.65 -9.20 -20.39
N GLU A 261 -12.81 -8.18 -20.56
CA GLU A 261 -11.37 -8.33 -20.38
C GLU A 261 -10.88 -7.77 -19.04
N HIS A 262 -11.53 -6.74 -18.52
CA HIS A 262 -10.96 -5.86 -17.50
C HIS A 262 -11.87 -5.59 -16.30
N VAL A 263 -13.08 -6.15 -16.26
CA VAL A 263 -13.98 -6.03 -15.10
C VAL A 263 -14.17 -7.38 -14.45
N SER A 264 -13.82 -7.50 -13.17
CA SER A 264 -14.13 -8.68 -12.35
C SER A 264 -15.01 -8.29 -11.18
N LEU A 265 -15.59 -9.27 -10.50
CA LEU A 265 -16.15 -9.06 -9.16
C LEU A 265 -15.06 -8.50 -8.22
N GLY A 266 -15.48 -7.67 -7.27
CA GLY A 266 -14.60 -6.83 -6.46
C GLY A 266 -15.04 -6.69 -5.00
N TYR A 267 -15.76 -7.68 -4.47
CA TYR A 267 -16.06 -7.79 -3.03
C TYR A 267 -14.79 -8.08 -2.23
N ALA A 268 -14.07 -9.14 -2.63
CA ALA A 268 -12.73 -9.49 -2.15
C ALA A 268 -11.67 -9.05 -3.16
N VAL A 269 -10.53 -8.59 -2.66
CA VAL A 269 -9.39 -8.14 -3.49
C VAL A 269 -8.09 -8.76 -3.00
N THR A 270 -7.06 -8.79 -3.84
CA THR A 270 -5.73 -9.21 -3.38
C THR A 270 -5.11 -8.13 -2.48
N VAL A 271 -4.28 -8.52 -1.52
CA VAL A 271 -3.56 -7.57 -0.63
C VAL A 271 -2.79 -6.52 -1.46
N HIS A 272 -2.15 -6.94 -2.56
CA HIS A 272 -1.49 -6.05 -3.51
C HIS A 272 -2.43 -4.98 -4.10
N SER A 273 -3.66 -5.35 -4.43
CA SER A 273 -4.65 -4.42 -5.01
C SER A 273 -5.27 -3.49 -3.95
N ALA A 274 -5.20 -3.88 -2.68
CA ALA A 274 -5.66 -3.09 -1.54
C ALA A 274 -4.59 -2.12 -0.99
N GLN A 275 -3.41 -2.02 -1.62
CA GLN A 275 -2.39 -1.09 -1.16
C GLN A 275 -2.90 0.36 -1.27
N GLY A 276 -2.65 1.15 -0.23
CA GLY A 276 -3.18 2.51 -0.09
C GLY A 276 -4.67 2.60 0.27
N VAL A 277 -5.44 1.50 0.19
CA VAL A 277 -6.85 1.47 0.63
C VAL A 277 -6.91 1.34 2.16
N THR A 278 -7.87 2.02 2.77
CA THR A 278 -8.17 1.89 4.21
C THR A 278 -9.67 1.72 4.39
N ALA A 279 -10.06 0.85 5.31
CA ALA A 279 -11.44 0.59 5.70
C ALA A 279 -11.57 0.64 7.23
N ASP A 280 -12.78 0.55 7.77
CA ASP A 280 -13.00 0.52 9.22
C ASP A 280 -12.55 -0.83 9.80
N ALA A 281 -12.86 -1.92 9.10
CA ALA A 281 -12.42 -3.28 9.41
C ALA A 281 -11.75 -3.95 8.21
N CYS A 282 -10.70 -4.73 8.45
CA CYS A 282 -10.02 -5.55 7.44
C CYS A 282 -10.01 -7.02 7.88
N HIS A 283 -10.55 -7.89 7.03
CA HIS A 283 -10.51 -9.34 7.15
C HIS A 283 -9.55 -9.89 6.11
N ALA A 284 -8.44 -10.48 6.55
CA ALA A 284 -7.38 -10.98 5.69
C ALA A 284 -7.39 -12.51 5.65
N VAL A 285 -7.48 -13.09 4.45
CA VAL A 285 -7.35 -14.54 4.23
C VAL A 285 -5.98 -14.82 3.63
N LEU A 286 -5.10 -15.43 4.41
CA LEU A 286 -3.69 -15.62 4.06
C LEU A 286 -3.27 -17.07 4.24
N SER A 287 -2.43 -17.59 3.35
CA SER A 287 -1.78 -18.88 3.58
C SER A 287 -0.70 -18.79 4.65
N ASP A 288 -0.41 -19.91 5.29
CA ASP A 288 0.74 -20.14 6.17
C ASP A 288 2.11 -19.85 5.51
N THR A 289 2.15 -19.86 4.18
CA THR A 289 3.33 -19.53 3.36
C THR A 289 3.38 -18.08 2.89
N ALA A 290 2.46 -17.23 3.35
CA ALA A 290 2.49 -15.80 3.07
C ALA A 290 3.81 -15.15 3.55
N SER A 291 4.21 -14.06 2.89
CA SER A 291 5.38 -13.30 3.32
C SER A 291 5.03 -12.32 4.45
N ARG A 292 6.03 -11.97 5.25
CA ARG A 292 5.90 -10.94 6.30
C ARG A 292 5.36 -9.62 5.76
N ASN A 293 5.81 -9.18 4.59
CA ASN A 293 5.36 -7.94 3.96
C ASN A 293 3.86 -8.00 3.59
N LEU A 294 3.40 -9.15 3.11
CA LEU A 294 2.00 -9.39 2.79
C LEU A 294 1.12 -9.33 4.06
N LEU A 295 1.55 -10.00 5.13
CA LEU A 295 0.88 -9.94 6.43
C LEU A 295 0.84 -8.50 6.96
N TYR A 296 1.98 -7.79 6.95
CA TYR A 296 2.05 -6.41 7.43
C TYR A 296 1.09 -5.49 6.67
N VAL A 297 1.04 -5.57 5.34
CA VAL A 297 0.10 -4.77 4.56
C VAL A 297 -1.35 -5.15 4.89
N ALA A 298 -1.68 -6.43 4.94
CA ALA A 298 -3.03 -6.89 5.26
C ALA A 298 -3.49 -6.42 6.65
N MET A 299 -2.61 -6.50 7.65
CA MET A 299 -2.87 -6.13 9.05
C MET A 299 -2.82 -4.62 9.33
N THR A 300 -2.76 -3.79 8.29
CA THR A 300 -2.71 -2.32 8.40
C THR A 300 -3.74 -1.59 7.55
N ARG A 301 -4.72 -2.30 6.99
CA ARG A 301 -5.77 -1.70 6.15
C ARG A 301 -6.97 -1.19 6.97
N GLY A 302 -7.29 -1.84 8.09
CA GLY A 302 -8.38 -1.49 8.98
C GLY A 302 -8.01 -0.39 9.98
N ARG A 303 -8.95 0.54 10.23
CA ARG A 303 -8.79 1.60 11.25
C ARG A 303 -9.10 1.12 12.67
N HIS A 304 -10.07 0.23 12.82
CA HIS A 304 -10.58 -0.24 14.10
C HIS A 304 -10.35 -1.73 14.35
N ALA A 305 -10.10 -2.49 13.28
CA ALA A 305 -10.00 -3.93 13.34
C ALA A 305 -9.21 -4.49 12.16
N ASN A 306 -8.15 -5.25 12.44
CA ASN A 306 -7.46 -6.09 11.46
C ASN A 306 -7.46 -7.54 11.96
N ILE A 307 -8.07 -8.44 11.19
CA ILE A 307 -8.23 -9.86 11.53
C ILE A 307 -7.54 -10.71 10.46
N ALA A 308 -6.76 -11.70 10.88
CA ALA A 308 -6.13 -12.68 10.01
C ALA A 308 -6.78 -14.06 10.14
N HIS A 309 -7.24 -14.60 9.02
CA HIS A 309 -7.72 -15.97 8.85
C HIS A 309 -6.65 -16.75 8.08
N ILE A 310 -5.87 -17.54 8.80
CA ILE A 310 -4.70 -18.24 8.27
C ILE A 310 -5.08 -19.67 7.89
N TYR A 311 -4.84 -20.02 6.63
CA TYR A 311 -5.04 -21.38 6.16
C TYR A 311 -3.73 -22.07 5.81
N GLU A 312 -3.65 -23.36 6.12
CA GLU A 312 -2.55 -24.19 5.64
C GLU A 312 -2.79 -24.57 4.18
N ARG A 313 -1.79 -24.36 3.33
CA ARG A 313 -1.87 -24.87 1.95
C ARG A 313 -1.74 -26.38 2.00
N SER A 314 -2.75 -27.09 1.50
CA SER A 314 -2.65 -28.54 1.29
C SER A 314 -1.45 -28.84 0.40
N THR A 315 -0.42 -29.48 0.94
CA THR A 315 0.66 -30.03 0.12
C THR A 315 0.09 -31.12 -0.78
N GLU A 316 0.70 -31.38 -1.95
CA GLU A 316 0.27 -32.43 -2.89
C GLU A 316 0.05 -33.81 -2.20
N ALA A 317 0.74 -34.07 -1.08
CA ALA A 317 0.53 -35.27 -0.26
C ALA A 317 -0.87 -35.37 0.37
N SER A 318 -1.56 -34.26 0.59
CA SER A 318 -2.93 -34.22 1.09
C SER A 318 -3.98 -34.32 -0.02
N GLU A 319 -3.63 -34.04 -1.28
CA GLU A 319 -4.51 -34.26 -2.44
C GLU A 319 -4.68 -35.75 -2.80
N PHE A 320 -3.72 -36.60 -2.40
CA PHE A 320 -3.81 -38.06 -2.51
C PHE A 320 -4.27 -38.75 -1.22
N GLY A 321 -4.58 -37.98 -0.17
CA GLY A 321 -5.01 -38.46 1.14
C GLY A 321 -6.53 -38.50 1.27
N HIS A 322 -7.11 -39.65 0.91
CA HIS A 322 -8.49 -40.07 1.14
C HIS A 322 -9.60 -39.37 0.35
N GLU A 323 -10.29 -40.19 -0.46
CA GLU A 323 -11.64 -39.92 -0.98
C GLU A 323 -12.50 -39.19 0.05
N LYS A 324 -12.95 -37.96 -0.26
CA LYS A 324 -14.12 -37.39 0.40
C LYS A 324 -15.33 -37.62 -0.51
N PRO A 325 -16.36 -38.38 -0.07
CA PRO A 325 -17.62 -38.49 -0.79
C PRO A 325 -18.27 -37.10 -0.88
N ALA A 326 -19.15 -36.90 -1.85
CA ALA A 326 -19.96 -35.68 -2.05
C ALA A 326 -20.89 -35.41 -0.85
N GLY A 327 -20.32 -34.98 0.28
CA GLY A 327 -20.99 -34.63 1.53
C GLY A 327 -20.47 -33.30 2.08
N THR A 328 -21.27 -32.68 2.95
CA THR A 328 -21.02 -31.39 3.61
C THR A 328 -19.59 -31.29 4.18
N HIS A 329 -18.84 -30.26 3.79
CA HIS A 329 -17.51 -29.97 4.34
C HIS A 329 -17.60 -29.82 5.87
N LEU A 330 -16.82 -30.60 6.61
CA LEU A 330 -16.71 -30.48 8.06
C LEU A 330 -15.75 -29.33 8.37
N THR A 331 -16.22 -28.32 9.09
CA THR A 331 -15.40 -27.17 9.48
C THR A 331 -14.22 -27.61 10.34
N GLN A 332 -13.00 -27.28 9.92
CA GLN A 332 -11.78 -27.52 10.69
C GLN A 332 -11.22 -26.19 11.16
N ARG A 333 -11.41 -25.88 12.45
CA ARG A 333 -10.83 -24.72 13.12
C ARG A 333 -9.71 -25.20 14.04
N GLY A 334 -8.54 -24.59 13.93
CA GLY A 334 -7.47 -24.75 14.92
C GLY A 334 -7.68 -23.83 16.11
N ASP A 335 -6.76 -23.90 17.06
CA ASP A 335 -6.77 -23.01 18.22
C ASP A 335 -5.97 -21.72 17.99
N SER A 336 -6.11 -20.75 18.90
CA SER A 336 -5.45 -19.44 18.77
C SER A 336 -3.92 -19.51 18.99
N SER A 337 -3.41 -20.57 19.62
CA SER A 337 -1.98 -20.82 19.81
C SER A 337 -1.35 -21.39 18.53
N GLU A 338 -2.06 -22.26 17.82
CA GLU A 338 -1.70 -22.75 16.49
C GLU A 338 -1.68 -21.60 15.50
N ALA A 339 -2.71 -20.74 15.51
CA ALA A 339 -2.73 -19.52 14.69
C ALA A 339 -1.51 -18.61 14.95
N ALA A 340 -1.13 -18.39 16.20
CA ALA A 340 0.07 -17.64 16.55
C ALA A 340 1.36 -18.31 16.05
N THR A 341 1.44 -19.63 16.10
CA THR A 341 2.59 -20.39 15.58
C THR A 341 2.75 -20.20 14.07
N LEU A 342 1.64 -20.21 13.32
CA LEU A 342 1.66 -19.96 11.88
C LEU A 342 2.05 -18.52 11.55
N ILE A 343 1.55 -17.55 12.31
CA ILE A 343 1.98 -16.15 12.17
C ILE A 343 3.48 -16.02 12.43
N HIS A 344 4.05 -16.72 13.42
CA HIS A 344 5.49 -16.75 13.62
C HIS A 344 6.25 -17.30 12.40
N GLY A 345 5.70 -18.33 11.74
CA GLY A 345 6.21 -18.84 10.46
C GLY A 345 6.20 -17.77 9.36
N ILE A 346 5.06 -17.11 9.15
CA ILE A 346 4.90 -16.01 8.17
C ILE A 346 5.88 -14.85 8.46
N LEU A 347 6.07 -14.50 9.73
CA LEU A 347 7.02 -13.44 10.14
C LEU A 347 8.49 -13.82 9.90
N ALA A 348 8.80 -15.12 9.83
CA ALA A 348 10.12 -15.63 9.44
C ALA A 348 10.30 -15.66 7.91
N CYS A 349 9.20 -15.77 7.15
CA CYS A 349 9.16 -15.65 5.68
C CYS A 349 9.32 -14.19 5.22
N ALA A 350 10.52 -13.63 5.42
CA ALA A 350 10.87 -12.33 4.84
C ALA A 350 11.22 -12.49 3.36
N GLU A 351 10.53 -11.75 2.49
CA GLU A 351 10.91 -11.56 1.08
C GLU A 351 11.48 -10.14 0.89
N PRO A 352 12.67 -9.84 1.44
CA PRO A 352 13.25 -8.52 1.23
C PRO A 352 13.52 -8.34 -0.27
N THR A 353 13.22 -7.16 -0.81
CA THR A 353 13.71 -6.78 -2.13
C THR A 353 15.24 -6.70 -2.07
N ILE A 354 15.93 -7.69 -2.62
CA ILE A 354 17.39 -7.71 -2.68
C ILE A 354 17.82 -6.89 -3.90
N THR A 355 18.56 -5.81 -3.67
CA THR A 355 19.16 -5.04 -4.76
C THR A 355 20.43 -5.71 -5.27
N ALA A 356 20.89 -5.32 -6.46
CA ALA A 356 22.20 -5.74 -6.96
C ALA A 356 23.34 -5.31 -6.01
N HIS A 357 23.17 -4.19 -5.29
CA HIS A 357 24.12 -3.72 -4.29
C HIS A 357 24.15 -4.62 -3.06
N ASP A 358 22.98 -5.09 -2.59
CA ASP A 358 22.89 -6.02 -1.45
C ASP A 358 23.54 -7.37 -1.77
N TYR A 359 23.34 -7.88 -2.98
CA TYR A 359 23.99 -9.10 -3.42
C TYR A 359 25.51 -8.93 -3.51
N ALA A 360 25.97 -7.83 -4.10
CA ALA A 360 27.40 -7.56 -4.23
C ALA A 360 28.07 -7.32 -2.87
N GLY A 361 27.40 -6.63 -1.93
CA GLY A 361 27.92 -6.38 -0.58
C GLY A 361 28.04 -7.63 0.31
N LYS A 362 27.35 -8.73 -0.04
CA LYS A 362 27.47 -10.03 0.65
C LYS A 362 28.60 -10.90 0.10
N ALA A 363 29.08 -10.62 -1.11
CA ALA A 363 30.20 -11.34 -1.70
C ALA A 363 31.53 -10.81 -1.17
N SER A 364 32.56 -11.66 -1.11
CA SER A 364 33.93 -11.18 -0.84
C SER A 364 34.41 -10.28 -1.98
N GLU A 365 35.16 -9.23 -1.66
CA GLU A 365 35.65 -8.27 -2.66
C GLU A 365 36.48 -8.93 -3.77
N GLU A 366 37.18 -10.01 -3.44
CA GLU A 366 38.00 -10.82 -4.34
C GLU A 366 37.16 -11.61 -5.36
N ALA A 367 35.90 -11.92 -5.03
CA ALA A 367 34.99 -12.66 -5.89
C ALA A 367 34.18 -11.75 -6.85
N LEU A 368 34.23 -10.43 -6.66
CA LEU A 368 33.50 -9.47 -7.48
C LEU A 368 34.28 -9.08 -8.75
N PRO A 369 33.63 -9.04 -9.93
CA PRO A 369 34.24 -8.44 -11.12
C PRO A 369 34.61 -6.97 -10.89
N ASP A 370 35.71 -6.50 -11.49
CA ASP A 370 36.23 -5.13 -11.27
C ASP A 370 35.17 -4.05 -11.52
N ARG A 371 34.36 -4.20 -12.58
CA ARG A 371 33.25 -3.29 -12.88
C ARG A 371 32.24 -3.15 -11.73
N VAL A 372 31.96 -4.23 -11.00
CA VAL A 372 31.02 -4.20 -9.86
C VAL A 372 31.69 -3.52 -8.67
N ARG A 373 32.98 -3.81 -8.43
CA ARG A 373 33.77 -3.18 -7.38
C ARG A 373 33.85 -1.66 -7.57
N ASP A 374 34.10 -1.21 -8.80
CA ASP A 374 34.15 0.22 -9.14
C ASP A 374 32.82 0.92 -8.85
N LEU A 375 31.69 0.29 -9.22
CA LEU A 375 30.36 0.85 -8.93
C LEU A 375 30.07 0.93 -7.42
N LEU A 376 30.51 -0.06 -6.64
CA LEU A 376 30.39 -0.04 -5.18
C LEU A 376 31.24 1.09 -4.56
N ASN A 377 32.49 1.24 -5.02
CA ASN A 377 33.38 2.31 -4.57
C ASN A 377 32.83 3.70 -4.92
N MET A 378 32.31 3.87 -6.14
CA MET A 378 31.63 5.11 -6.55
C MET A 378 30.44 5.44 -5.66
N ARG A 379 29.63 4.43 -5.30
CA ARG A 379 28.49 4.60 -4.39
C ARG A 379 28.95 4.98 -2.99
N ALA A 380 29.93 4.27 -2.41
CA ALA A 380 30.48 4.56 -1.09
C ALA A 380 30.98 6.01 -1.00
N ALA A 381 31.83 6.43 -1.95
CA ALA A 381 32.33 7.80 -2.02
C ALA A 381 31.21 8.84 -2.20
N ALA A 382 30.17 8.54 -2.98
CA ALA A 382 29.02 9.43 -3.14
C ALA A 382 28.17 9.54 -1.86
N THR A 383 28.03 8.46 -1.10
CA THR A 383 27.30 8.45 0.17
C THR A 383 28.07 9.20 1.25
N GLU A 384 29.38 8.97 1.40
CA GLU A 384 30.25 9.71 2.32
C GLU A 384 30.23 11.22 2.04
N ARG A 385 30.38 11.62 0.77
CA ARG A 385 30.29 13.04 0.39
C ARG A 385 28.94 13.66 0.77
N ARG A 386 27.83 12.96 0.52
CA ARG A 386 26.49 13.44 0.88
C ARG A 386 26.32 13.58 2.39
N GLN A 387 26.82 12.62 3.16
CA GLN A 387 26.81 12.67 4.63
C GLN A 387 27.60 13.87 5.15
N ALA A 388 28.81 14.11 4.63
CA ALA A 388 29.63 15.24 5.00
C ALA A 388 28.94 16.59 4.70
N VAL A 389 28.44 16.77 3.48
CA VAL A 389 27.74 18.00 3.06
C VAL A 389 26.50 18.25 3.92
N TYR A 390 25.70 17.21 4.15
CA TYR A 390 24.49 17.33 4.97
C TYR A 390 24.82 17.64 6.44
N GLY A 391 25.88 17.04 6.98
CA GLY A 391 26.38 17.33 8.33
C GLY A 391 26.78 18.80 8.50
N SER A 392 27.54 19.34 7.54
CA SER A 392 27.91 20.76 7.55
C SER A 392 26.70 21.69 7.45
N TRP A 393 25.75 21.39 6.56
CA TRP A 393 24.51 22.15 6.44
C TRP A 393 23.67 22.13 7.72
N LYS A 394 23.55 20.96 8.38
CA LYS A 394 22.80 20.81 9.62
C LYS A 394 23.42 21.63 10.75
N ALA A 395 24.74 21.59 10.89
CA ALA A 395 25.46 22.37 11.90
C ALA A 395 25.24 23.88 11.72
N GLN A 396 25.35 24.38 10.47
CA GLN A 396 25.08 25.79 10.16
C GLN A 396 23.65 26.21 10.49
N ARG A 397 22.68 25.33 10.23
CA ARG A 397 21.26 25.59 10.49
C ARG A 397 20.93 25.57 11.98
N GLU A 398 21.54 24.69 12.75
CA GLU A 398 21.44 24.67 14.21
C GLU A 398 22.04 25.91 14.85
N GLU A 399 23.21 26.37 14.36
CA GLU A 399 23.85 27.61 14.80
C GLU A 399 22.97 28.84 14.48
N HIS A 400 22.41 28.90 13.27
CA HIS A 400 21.48 29.96 12.88
C HIS A 400 20.22 29.97 13.78
N ASN A 401 19.62 28.80 14.01
CA ASN A 401 18.44 28.67 14.86
C ASN A 401 18.74 29.08 16.32
N ARG A 402 19.92 28.72 16.84
CA ARG A 402 20.36 29.12 18.19
C ARG A 402 20.54 30.64 18.26
N GLY A 403 21.18 31.25 17.27
CA GLY A 403 21.32 32.70 17.18
C GLY A 403 19.99 33.45 17.07
N MET A 404 19.00 32.89 16.38
CA MET A 404 17.63 33.43 16.31
C MET A 404 16.86 33.27 17.62
N ALA A 405 17.05 32.17 18.35
CA ALA A 405 16.43 31.93 19.65
C ALA A 405 17.03 32.77 20.78
N GLU A 406 18.31 33.16 20.68
CA GLU A 406 19.00 34.07 21.62
C GLU A 406 18.74 35.56 21.32
N ALA A 407 18.16 35.90 20.17
CA ALA A 407 17.89 37.28 19.77
C ALA A 407 16.84 38.02 20.65
N PRO A 408 15.78 37.37 21.19
CA PRO A 408 14.83 38.04 22.09
C PRO A 408 15.43 38.37 23.46
N GLU A 409 16.39 37.59 23.97
CA GLU A 409 16.97 37.82 25.31
C GLU A 409 17.92 39.02 25.32
N ARG A 410 18.62 39.30 24.22
CA ARG A 410 19.51 40.47 24.11
C ARG A 410 18.78 41.80 23.98
N HIS A 411 17.54 41.80 23.50
CA HIS A 411 16.72 43.01 23.43
C HIS A 411 16.05 43.38 24.75
N ILE A 412 15.86 42.42 25.67
CA ILE A 412 15.31 42.69 27.00
C ILE A 412 16.40 43.22 27.95
N SER A 413 17.64 42.71 27.87
CA SER A 413 18.73 43.23 28.71
C SER A 413 19.25 44.61 28.27
N GLY A 414 19.20 44.93 26.96
CA GLY A 414 19.67 46.22 26.43
C GLY A 414 18.76 47.41 26.69
N ASN A 415 17.49 47.18 27.09
CA ASN A 415 16.51 48.24 27.32
C ASN A 415 16.34 48.62 28.80
N GLN A 416 16.89 47.84 29.74
CA GLN A 416 16.94 48.20 31.16
C GLN A 416 18.12 49.11 31.52
N ASP A 417 19.18 49.15 30.71
CA ASP A 417 20.39 49.97 30.96
C ASP A 417 20.34 51.39 30.34
N ARG A 418 19.22 51.82 29.74
CA ARG A 418 19.11 53.11 29.05
C ARG A 418 18.05 54.08 29.58
N SER A 419 17.49 53.83 30.76
CA SER A 419 16.42 54.67 31.33
C SER A 419 16.71 55.09 32.78
N THR A 420 17.80 55.80 33.03
CA THR A 420 17.93 56.73 34.17
C THR A 420 19.18 57.58 33.99
N ASP A 421 19.07 58.71 33.29
CA ASP A 421 19.52 60.00 33.84
C ASP A 421 19.15 61.16 32.90
N TYR A 422 18.97 62.34 33.50
CA TYR A 422 18.55 63.64 32.95
C TYR A 422 17.05 63.99 33.04
N GLY A 423 16.72 64.61 34.17
CA GLY A 423 15.63 65.56 34.35
C GLY A 423 15.95 66.52 35.49
N LEU A 424 16.77 67.54 35.18
CA LEU A 424 17.11 68.68 36.03
C LEU A 424 15.90 69.58 36.30
N GLU A 425 15.99 70.28 37.43
CA GLU A 425 15.07 71.26 37.98
C GLU A 425 14.68 72.41 37.02
N LEU A 426 13.43 72.86 37.23
CA LEU A 426 12.73 74.09 36.81
C LEU A 426 12.17 74.17 35.39
#